data_AF-A0A0D0ART0-F1
#
_entry.id   AF-A0A0D0ART0-F1
#
_cell.length_a   1.000
_cell.length_b   1.000
_cell.length_c   1.000
_cell.angle_alpha   90.00
_cell.angle_beta   90.00
_cell.angle_gamma   90.00
#
_symmetry.space_group_name_H-M   'P 1'
#
loop_
_entity.id
_entity.type
_entity.pdbx_description
1 polymer ?
#
loop_
_entity_poly.entity_id
_entity_poly.type
_entity_poly.pdbx_seq_one_letter_code
_entity_poly.pdbx_strand_id
1 'polypeptide(L)'
;MPKCHSLSESGQEDEKQRNRKVQVVFQDTPEAQKAIINLKKEVEELRKTSRDHENAAKKAEEDSVKKQQELDQALEEIMNWVPKAIIDDHESAAKKAEEDSVKKQQELDQALEEIMNWVPKAIIDAHRKQDTYYRLLRKANLQIMKYQKQLNIPESTFWIDEADLITEQPQEEEVKDISLILAQELRKAKEGSAQEISKLNERTQTLEKQLDELKAIHASCPQKNFHWDSCVADVAEKIPSLKEGCEMNPLCLTASPLEHPLLYPPDTRDIEWFKPAFRFLNVDLSGPYTTLLSRWIELERLNKWQNSGRLSNVNRPQELTTWIQYGHYDRKHIIIRPGDIKRFSDTVWTWWLSLQPTWQKTGTDGRPLPVMICKDDWEPLDQCGTNGWLSILACIRWWGESLKTVKDEAEKQKRTGDWLLLIKDVSEMLEGLIRYKQK
;
A
#
# COMPACT_ATOMS: atom_id res chain seq x y z
N MET A 1 -21.37 -43.23 52.45
CA MET A 1 -22.67 -43.26 53.15
C MET A 1 -23.67 -42.47 52.33
N PRO A 2 -24.97 -42.83 52.26
CA PRO A 2 -25.67 -43.87 53.01
C PRO A 2 -26.19 -45.05 52.16
N LYS A 3 -26.45 -46.15 52.87
CA LYS A 3 -27.21 -47.35 52.49
C LYS A 3 -28.71 -47.07 52.57
N CYS A 4 -29.51 -47.73 51.73
CA CYS A 4 -30.88 -48.15 52.00
C CYS A 4 -31.16 -49.36 51.06
N HIS A 5 -31.08 -50.59 51.55
CA HIS A 5 -32.15 -51.39 52.17
C HIS A 5 -33.13 -52.02 51.16
N SER A 6 -32.88 -53.32 50.97
CA SER A 6 -33.72 -54.43 50.55
C SER A 6 -35.20 -54.36 50.96
N LEU A 7 -36.08 -54.45 49.96
CA LEU A 7 -37.51 -54.78 49.95
C LEU A 7 -37.76 -55.31 48.52
N SER A 8 -38.35 -56.46 48.17
CA SER A 8 -39.11 -57.47 48.89
C SER A 8 -39.14 -58.73 48.00
N GLU A 9 -38.57 -59.85 48.46
CA GLU A 9 -38.77 -61.17 47.83
C GLU A 9 -40.12 -61.82 48.20
N SER A 10 -40.99 -61.12 48.95
CA SER A 10 -42.29 -61.66 49.41
C SER A 10 -43.45 -61.48 48.43
N GLY A 11 -43.21 -61.04 47.19
CA GLY A 11 -44.26 -60.77 46.19
C GLY A 11 -44.41 -61.83 45.08
N GLN A 12 -43.39 -62.68 44.86
CA GLN A 12 -43.39 -63.59 43.70
C GLN A 12 -44.04 -64.96 43.97
N GLU A 13 -44.25 -65.36 45.23
CA GLU A 13 -44.90 -66.62 45.57
C GLU A 13 -46.44 -66.51 45.67
N ASP A 14 -46.96 -65.40 46.18
CA ASP A 14 -48.41 -65.16 46.27
C ASP A 14 -49.06 -64.92 44.89
N GLU A 15 -48.32 -64.34 43.94
CA GLU A 15 -48.81 -64.12 42.57
C GLU A 15 -48.81 -65.43 41.74
N LYS A 16 -47.85 -66.33 41.98
CA LYS A 16 -47.86 -67.70 41.41
C LYS A 16 -49.00 -68.56 41.99
N GLN A 17 -49.34 -68.41 43.27
CA GLN A 17 -50.45 -69.14 43.90
C GLN A 17 -51.83 -68.58 43.50
N ARG A 18 -51.99 -67.26 43.33
CA ARG A 18 -53.21 -66.67 42.74
C ARG A 18 -53.40 -67.09 41.29
N ASN A 19 -52.34 -67.09 40.47
CA ASN A 19 -52.44 -67.47 39.07
C ASN A 19 -52.72 -68.98 38.86
N ARG A 20 -52.36 -69.86 39.80
CA ARG A 20 -52.76 -71.28 39.77
C ARG A 20 -54.23 -71.51 40.15
N LYS A 21 -54.80 -70.71 41.06
CA LYS A 21 -56.19 -70.91 41.54
C LYS A 21 -57.24 -70.33 40.59
N VAL A 22 -56.91 -69.31 39.81
CA VAL A 22 -57.81 -68.73 38.79
C VAL A 22 -57.89 -69.59 37.52
N GLN A 23 -56.91 -70.48 37.30
CA GLN A 23 -56.84 -71.32 36.10
C GLN A 23 -57.83 -72.50 36.09
N VAL A 24 -58.49 -72.81 37.21
CA VAL A 24 -59.27 -74.07 37.38
C VAL A 24 -60.79 -73.89 37.22
N VAL A 25 -61.34 -72.68 37.09
CA VAL A 25 -62.81 -72.48 37.13
C VAL A 25 -63.42 -71.88 35.83
N PHE A 26 -62.63 -71.67 34.78
CA PHE A 26 -63.13 -71.01 33.55
C PHE A 26 -62.79 -71.75 32.25
N GLN A 27 -62.64 -73.08 32.28
CA GLN A 27 -62.30 -73.86 31.08
C GLN A 27 -63.48 -74.53 30.35
N ASP A 28 -64.71 -74.53 30.88
CA ASP A 28 -65.75 -75.43 30.33
C ASP A 28 -67.00 -74.75 29.73
N THR A 29 -66.90 -73.50 29.26
CA THR A 29 -67.92 -72.94 28.33
C THR A 29 -67.36 -72.81 26.91
N PRO A 30 -68.04 -73.38 25.89
CA PRO A 30 -67.61 -73.33 24.49
C PRO A 30 -67.36 -71.90 23.98
N GLU A 31 -68.11 -70.93 24.50
CA GLU A 31 -68.04 -69.52 24.15
C GLU A 31 -66.74 -68.87 24.63
N ALA A 32 -66.28 -69.21 25.84
CA ALA A 32 -65.02 -68.70 26.39
C ALA A 32 -63.82 -69.29 25.64
N GLN A 33 -63.87 -70.59 25.29
CA GLN A 33 -62.83 -71.22 24.47
C GLN A 33 -62.75 -70.59 23.07
N LYS A 34 -63.90 -70.30 22.44
CA LYS A 34 -63.96 -69.62 21.14
C LYS A 34 -63.40 -68.19 21.20
N ALA A 35 -63.70 -67.44 22.26
CA ALA A 35 -63.15 -66.11 22.47
C ALA A 35 -61.62 -66.14 22.68
N ILE A 36 -61.11 -67.11 23.45
CA ILE A 36 -59.67 -67.30 23.66
C ILE A 36 -58.96 -67.67 22.34
N ILE A 37 -59.57 -68.52 21.50
CA ILE A 37 -59.01 -68.87 20.18
C ILE A 37 -58.95 -67.64 19.27
N ASN A 38 -60.02 -66.83 19.23
CA ASN A 38 -60.05 -65.60 18.44
C ASN A 38 -59.01 -64.59 18.91
N LEU A 39 -58.91 -64.35 20.22
CA LEU A 39 -57.91 -63.44 20.80
C LEU A 39 -56.48 -63.93 20.55
N LYS A 40 -56.23 -65.24 20.64
CA LYS A 40 -54.91 -65.81 20.29
C LYS A 40 -54.56 -65.56 18.82
N LYS A 41 -55.53 -65.70 17.91
CA LYS A 41 -55.36 -65.43 16.49
C LYS A 41 -55.07 -63.95 16.24
N GLU A 42 -55.80 -63.06 16.91
CA GLU A 42 -55.62 -61.61 16.81
C GLU A 42 -54.28 -61.14 17.37
N VAL A 43 -53.85 -61.70 18.50
CA VAL A 43 -52.51 -61.45 19.07
C VAL A 43 -51.40 -61.93 18.13
N GLU A 44 -51.58 -63.07 17.45
CA GLU A 44 -50.57 -63.56 16.49
C GLU A 44 -50.52 -62.70 15.23
N GLU A 45 -51.65 -62.21 14.73
CA GLU A 45 -51.69 -61.23 13.63
C GLU A 45 -51.02 -59.91 14.03
N LEU A 46 -51.29 -59.39 15.24
CA LEU A 46 -50.64 -58.19 15.75
C LEU A 46 -49.12 -58.36 15.95
N ARG A 47 -48.68 -59.55 16.36
CA ARG A 47 -47.24 -59.88 16.41
C ARG A 47 -46.62 -59.94 15.02
N LYS A 48 -47.35 -60.45 14.03
CA LYS A 48 -46.90 -60.47 12.64
C LYS A 48 -46.77 -59.06 12.08
N THR A 49 -47.78 -58.21 12.22
CA THR A 49 -47.72 -56.82 11.75
C THR A 49 -46.64 -56.02 12.47
N SER A 50 -46.44 -56.23 13.78
CA SER A 50 -45.34 -55.61 14.53
C SER A 50 -43.97 -56.02 13.99
N ARG A 51 -43.76 -57.30 13.64
CA ARG A 51 -42.51 -57.77 13.02
C ARG A 51 -42.29 -57.15 11.65
N ASP A 52 -43.34 -57.05 10.84
CA ASP A 52 -43.27 -56.44 9.50
C ASP A 52 -42.92 -54.94 9.59
N HIS A 53 -43.51 -54.22 10.54
CA HIS A 53 -43.17 -52.81 10.80
C HIS A 53 -41.74 -52.62 11.31
N GLU A 54 -41.26 -53.48 12.20
CA GLU A 54 -39.86 -53.41 12.69
C GLU A 54 -38.86 -53.68 11.56
N ASN A 55 -39.15 -54.64 10.69
CA ASN A 55 -38.32 -54.92 9.51
C ASN A 55 -38.32 -53.75 8.51
N ALA A 56 -39.47 -53.10 8.30
CA ALA A 56 -39.57 -51.92 7.45
C ALA A 56 -38.80 -50.73 8.03
N ALA A 57 -38.83 -50.53 9.35
CA ALA A 57 -38.09 -49.49 10.04
C ALA A 57 -36.57 -49.71 9.92
N LYS A 58 -36.09 -50.94 10.15
CA LYS A 58 -34.67 -51.31 9.97
C LYS A 58 -34.19 -51.05 8.54
N LYS A 59 -35.00 -51.43 7.55
CA LYS A 59 -34.67 -51.17 6.14
C LYS A 59 -34.59 -49.68 5.83
N ALA A 60 -35.52 -48.87 6.36
CA ALA A 60 -35.48 -47.42 6.17
C ALA A 60 -34.26 -46.77 6.84
N GLU A 61 -33.84 -47.29 8.00
CA GLU A 61 -32.63 -46.87 8.70
C GLU A 61 -31.37 -47.20 7.89
N GLU A 62 -31.26 -48.43 7.38
CA GLU A 62 -30.17 -48.85 6.47
C GLU A 62 -30.09 -47.97 5.21
N ASP A 63 -31.23 -47.69 4.57
CA ASP A 63 -31.30 -46.83 3.38
C ASP A 63 -30.88 -45.38 3.72
N SER A 64 -31.21 -44.88 4.91
CA SER A 64 -30.81 -43.55 5.37
C SER A 64 -29.30 -43.46 5.64
N VAL A 65 -28.73 -44.48 6.30
CA VAL A 65 -27.28 -44.54 6.55
C VAL A 65 -26.51 -44.60 5.24
N LYS A 66 -26.98 -45.38 4.26
CA LYS A 66 -26.36 -45.45 2.95
C LYS A 66 -26.35 -44.11 2.23
N LYS A 67 -27.46 -43.37 2.25
CA LYS A 67 -27.53 -42.02 1.67
C LYS A 67 -26.60 -41.04 2.36
N GLN A 68 -26.44 -41.15 3.68
CA GLN A 68 -25.48 -40.33 4.41
C GLN A 68 -24.04 -40.63 3.98
N GLN A 69 -23.68 -41.90 3.80
CA GLN A 69 -22.36 -42.28 3.30
C GLN A 69 -22.09 -41.77 1.88
N GLU A 70 -23.09 -41.84 0.98
CA GLU A 70 -22.98 -41.29 -0.37
C GLU A 70 -22.78 -39.76 -0.35
N LEU A 71 -23.46 -39.06 0.56
CA LEU A 71 -23.30 -37.61 0.74
C LEU A 71 -21.92 -37.26 1.29
N ASP A 72 -21.45 -37.99 2.30
CA ASP A 72 -20.13 -37.77 2.91
C ASP A 72 -19.01 -38.02 1.89
N GLN A 73 -19.14 -39.06 1.06
CA GLN A 73 -18.21 -39.35 -0.02
C GLN A 73 -18.20 -38.22 -1.07
N ALA A 74 -19.37 -37.73 -1.49
CA ALA A 74 -19.46 -36.63 -2.45
C ALA A 74 -18.85 -35.32 -1.90
N LEU A 75 -19.03 -35.05 -0.60
CA LEU A 75 -18.41 -33.90 0.05
C LEU A 75 -16.88 -34.01 0.06
N GLU A 76 -16.34 -35.21 0.31
CA GLU A 76 -14.89 -35.43 0.31
C GLU A 76 -14.29 -35.31 -1.11
N GLU A 77 -15.00 -35.75 -2.14
CA GLU A 77 -14.60 -35.52 -3.54
C GLU A 77 -14.55 -34.02 -3.87
N ILE A 78 -15.55 -33.24 -3.44
CA ILE A 78 -15.59 -31.79 -3.65
C ILE A 78 -14.46 -31.09 -2.87
N MET A 79 -14.24 -31.47 -1.62
CA MET A 79 -13.18 -30.90 -0.77
C MET A 79 -11.78 -31.16 -1.34
N ASN A 80 -11.58 -32.25 -2.07
CA ASN A 80 -10.30 -32.57 -2.72
C ASN A 80 -10.17 -31.92 -4.11
N TRP A 81 -11.27 -31.78 -4.85
CA TRP A 81 -11.25 -31.21 -6.20
C TRP A 81 -11.09 -29.68 -6.19
N VAL A 82 -11.80 -28.97 -5.31
CA VAL A 82 -11.83 -27.50 -5.30
C VAL A 82 -10.46 -26.87 -5.06
N PRO A 83 -9.66 -27.28 -4.04
CA PRO A 83 -8.33 -26.74 -3.85
C PRO A 83 -7.40 -27.00 -5.03
N LYS A 84 -7.52 -28.19 -5.66
CA LYS A 84 -6.69 -28.58 -6.79
C LYS A 84 -7.00 -27.76 -8.04
N ALA A 85 -8.28 -27.55 -8.35
CA ALA A 85 -8.70 -26.70 -9.47
C ALA A 85 -8.25 -25.24 -9.28
N ILE A 86 -8.32 -24.71 -8.06
CA ILE A 86 -7.85 -23.35 -7.74
C ILE A 86 -6.33 -23.24 -7.94
N ILE A 87 -5.55 -24.23 -7.48
CA ILE A 87 -4.09 -24.25 -7.65
C ILE A 87 -3.71 -24.33 -9.12
N ASP A 88 -4.33 -25.24 -9.89
CA ASP A 88 -4.02 -25.45 -11.31
C ASP A 88 -4.33 -24.19 -12.16
N ASP A 89 -5.44 -23.49 -11.87
CA ASP A 89 -5.79 -22.23 -12.53
C ASP A 89 -4.80 -21.10 -12.17
N HIS A 90 -4.39 -20.98 -10.90
CA HIS A 90 -3.40 -19.99 -10.49
C HIS A 90 -2.00 -20.27 -11.05
N GLU A 91 -1.57 -21.53 -11.10
CA GLU A 91 -0.27 -21.91 -11.68
C GLU A 91 -0.23 -21.66 -13.19
N SER A 92 -1.31 -22.00 -13.92
CA SER A 92 -1.38 -21.72 -15.36
C SER A 92 -1.40 -20.23 -15.68
N ALA A 93 -2.12 -19.43 -14.89
CA ALA A 93 -2.14 -17.97 -15.01
C ALA A 93 -0.77 -17.34 -14.66
N ALA A 94 -0.11 -17.81 -13.61
CA ALA A 94 1.21 -17.35 -13.21
C ALA A 94 2.27 -17.66 -14.28
N LYS A 95 2.26 -18.88 -14.83
CA LYS A 95 3.19 -19.28 -15.89
C LYS A 95 3.02 -18.43 -17.16
N LYS A 96 1.78 -18.14 -17.56
CA LYS A 96 1.51 -17.26 -18.69
C LYS A 96 2.00 -15.82 -18.45
N ALA A 97 1.80 -15.29 -17.24
CA ALA A 97 2.27 -13.96 -16.88
C ALA A 97 3.81 -13.88 -16.86
N GLU A 98 4.50 -14.95 -16.43
CA GLU A 98 5.95 -15.07 -16.46
C GLU A 98 6.48 -15.10 -17.91
N GLU A 99 5.87 -15.90 -18.79
CA GLU A 99 6.21 -15.95 -20.22
C GLU A 99 6.02 -14.58 -20.90
N ASP A 100 4.91 -13.90 -20.64
CA ASP A 100 4.65 -12.55 -21.17
C ASP A 100 5.66 -11.51 -20.64
N SER A 101 6.08 -11.61 -19.37
CA SER A 101 7.10 -10.72 -18.79
C SER A 101 8.47 -10.95 -19.40
N VAL A 102 8.87 -12.22 -19.60
CA VAL A 102 10.15 -12.57 -20.24
C VAL A 102 10.20 -12.04 -21.66
N LYS A 103 9.10 -12.18 -22.41
CA LYS A 103 9.00 -11.65 -23.77
C LYS A 103 9.16 -10.13 -23.82
N LYS A 104 8.49 -9.39 -22.93
CA LYS A 104 8.64 -7.93 -22.84
C LYS A 104 10.06 -7.49 -22.48
N GLN A 105 10.73 -8.24 -21.59
CA GLN A 105 12.14 -7.96 -21.27
C GLN A 105 13.03 -8.15 -22.49
N GLN A 106 12.81 -9.20 -23.28
CA GLN A 106 13.56 -9.46 -24.51
C GLN A 106 13.33 -8.37 -25.57
N GLU A 107 12.10 -7.88 -25.72
CA GLU A 107 11.78 -6.75 -26.63
C GLU A 107 12.49 -5.46 -26.18
N LEU A 108 12.55 -5.20 -24.88
CA LEU A 108 13.25 -4.04 -24.32
C LEU A 108 14.76 -4.12 -24.54
N ASP A 109 15.36 -5.29 -24.30
CA ASP A 109 16.79 -5.51 -24.49
C ASP A 109 17.18 -5.36 -25.97
N GLN A 110 16.33 -5.84 -26.90
CA GLN A 110 16.53 -5.65 -28.33
C GLN A 110 16.46 -4.16 -28.72
N ALA A 111 15.48 -3.42 -28.21
CA ALA A 111 15.36 -1.98 -28.50
C ALA A 111 16.56 -1.19 -27.96
N LEU A 112 17.06 -1.55 -26.78
CA LEU A 112 18.25 -0.92 -26.18
C LEU A 112 19.49 -1.14 -27.06
N GLU A 113 19.69 -2.37 -27.56
CA GLU A 113 20.80 -2.72 -28.45
C GLU A 113 20.72 -1.96 -29.79
N GLU A 114 19.52 -1.78 -30.35
CA GLU A 114 19.32 -0.97 -31.55
C GLU A 114 19.70 0.50 -31.32
N ILE A 115 19.29 1.08 -30.19
CA ILE A 115 19.64 2.46 -29.81
C ILE A 115 21.15 2.60 -29.60
N MET A 116 21.76 1.68 -28.85
CA MET A 116 23.21 1.69 -28.59
C MET A 116 24.04 1.60 -29.86
N ASN A 117 23.55 0.92 -30.90
CA ASN A 117 24.23 0.81 -32.18
C ASN A 117 23.96 1.99 -33.12
N TRP A 118 22.78 2.61 -33.05
CA TRP A 118 22.39 3.70 -33.93
C TRP A 118 23.00 5.05 -33.49
N VAL A 119 22.94 5.37 -32.19
CA VAL A 119 23.36 6.69 -31.67
C VAL A 119 24.82 7.03 -32.02
N PRO A 120 25.81 6.14 -31.82
CA PRO A 120 27.20 6.45 -32.17
C PRO A 120 27.40 6.68 -33.67
N LYS A 121 26.69 5.91 -34.52
CA LYS A 121 26.76 6.07 -35.98
C LYS A 121 26.19 7.41 -36.43
N ALA A 122 25.04 7.79 -35.87
CA ALA A 122 24.41 9.08 -36.15
C ALA A 122 25.32 10.26 -35.75
N ILE A 123 25.99 10.17 -34.60
CA ILE A 123 26.96 11.19 -34.14
C ILE A 123 28.15 11.29 -35.10
N ILE A 124 28.74 10.15 -35.50
CA ILE A 124 29.88 10.13 -36.43
C ILE A 124 29.48 10.71 -37.79
N ASP A 125 28.31 10.37 -38.31
CA ASP A 125 27.82 10.87 -39.59
C ASP A 125 27.53 12.37 -39.53
N ALA A 126 27.01 12.88 -38.42
CA ALA A 126 26.82 14.31 -38.20
C ALA A 126 28.16 15.07 -38.20
N HIS A 127 29.15 14.58 -37.44
CA HIS A 127 30.50 15.18 -37.43
C HIS A 127 31.17 15.15 -38.81
N ARG A 128 31.08 14.04 -39.55
CA ARG A 128 31.64 13.93 -40.90
C ARG A 128 31.00 14.92 -41.87
N LYS A 129 29.69 15.15 -41.76
CA LYS A 129 28.99 16.17 -42.56
C LYS A 129 29.49 17.56 -42.22
N GLN A 130 29.59 17.91 -40.94
CA GLN A 130 30.09 19.20 -40.48
C GLN A 130 31.53 19.48 -40.97
N ASP A 131 32.42 18.49 -40.87
CA ASP A 131 33.79 18.57 -41.41
C ASP A 131 33.81 18.84 -42.92
N THR A 132 32.89 18.26 -43.66
CA THR A 132 32.78 18.45 -45.11
C THR A 132 32.38 19.89 -45.44
N TYR A 133 31.42 20.47 -44.70
CA TYR A 133 31.03 21.87 -44.86
C TYR A 133 32.19 22.82 -44.56
N TYR A 134 32.93 22.62 -43.46
CA TYR A 134 34.09 23.46 -43.14
C TYR A 134 35.18 23.40 -44.21
N ARG A 135 35.44 22.22 -44.80
CA ARG A 135 36.39 22.10 -45.91
C ARG A 135 35.95 22.88 -47.16
N LEU A 136 34.66 22.82 -47.50
CA LEU A 136 34.11 23.58 -48.63
C LEU A 136 34.19 25.09 -48.38
N LEU A 137 33.84 25.53 -47.17
CA LEU A 137 33.93 26.94 -46.78
C LEU A 137 35.37 27.45 -46.85
N ARG A 138 36.34 26.70 -46.32
CA ARG A 138 37.77 27.03 -46.42
C ARG A 138 38.23 27.12 -47.87
N LYS A 139 37.77 26.22 -48.74
CA LYS A 139 38.10 26.25 -50.18
C LYS A 139 37.52 27.49 -50.87
N ALA A 140 36.28 27.86 -50.55
CA ALA A 140 35.65 29.07 -51.07
C ALA A 140 36.39 30.34 -50.61
N ASN A 141 36.72 30.43 -49.32
CA ASN A 141 37.49 31.57 -48.77
C ASN A 141 38.86 31.73 -49.44
N LEU A 142 39.57 30.62 -49.69
CA LEU A 142 40.84 30.65 -50.42
C LEU A 142 40.68 31.15 -51.88
N GLN A 143 39.57 30.80 -52.53
CA GLN A 143 39.29 31.32 -53.87
C GLN A 143 38.98 32.82 -53.84
N ILE A 144 38.20 33.28 -52.86
CA ILE A 144 37.89 34.69 -52.66
C ILE A 144 39.19 35.50 -52.47
N MET A 145 40.11 35.04 -51.62
CA MET A 145 41.42 35.69 -51.42
C MET A 145 42.23 35.76 -52.71
N LYS A 146 42.22 34.68 -53.51
CA LYS A 146 42.90 34.66 -54.80
C LYS A 146 42.35 35.73 -55.74
N TYR A 147 41.03 35.91 -55.80
CA TYR A 147 40.40 36.93 -56.63
C TYR A 147 40.62 38.36 -56.10
N GLN A 148 40.54 38.57 -54.78
CA GLN A 148 40.83 39.87 -54.15
C GLN A 148 42.26 40.33 -54.46
N LYS A 149 43.23 39.42 -54.39
CA LYS A 149 44.62 39.67 -54.76
C LYS A 149 44.80 40.00 -56.25
N GLN A 150 44.03 39.35 -57.13
CA GLN A 150 44.04 39.66 -58.57
C GLN A 150 43.42 41.02 -58.90
N LEU A 151 42.47 41.48 -58.08
CA LEU A 151 41.75 42.74 -58.28
C LEU A 151 42.37 43.93 -57.51
N ASN A 152 43.50 43.72 -56.83
CA ASN A 152 44.26 44.74 -56.08
C ASN A 152 43.41 45.47 -55.02
N ILE A 153 42.43 44.76 -54.43
CA ILE A 153 41.61 45.25 -53.32
C ILE A 153 42.39 45.03 -52.02
N PRO A 154 42.52 46.02 -51.11
CA PRO A 154 43.21 45.84 -49.84
C PRO A 154 42.60 44.68 -49.05
N GLU A 155 43.43 43.80 -48.49
CA GLU A 155 42.95 42.72 -47.62
C GLU A 155 42.17 43.33 -46.46
N SER A 156 40.87 43.06 -46.43
CA SER A 156 39.99 43.47 -45.33
C SER A 156 40.47 42.76 -44.06
N THR A 157 40.95 43.54 -43.08
CA THR A 157 41.21 43.14 -41.69
C THR A 157 39.91 42.80 -40.97
N PHE A 158 39.24 41.74 -41.43
CA PHE A 158 38.17 41.07 -40.71
C PHE A 158 38.59 39.61 -40.53
N TRP A 159 39.70 39.44 -39.84
CA TRP A 159 40.10 38.15 -39.30
C TRP A 159 39.66 38.14 -37.85
N ILE A 160 38.76 37.22 -37.51
CA ILE A 160 38.58 36.80 -36.12
C ILE A 160 39.97 36.30 -35.68
N ASP A 161 40.54 36.96 -34.67
CA ASP A 161 41.82 36.56 -34.10
C ASP A 161 41.74 35.12 -33.62
N GLU A 162 42.79 34.34 -33.87
CA GLU A 162 42.93 32.94 -33.43
C GLU A 162 42.92 32.81 -31.89
N ALA A 163 42.89 33.94 -31.16
CA ALA A 163 42.75 34.05 -29.72
C ALA A 163 41.29 33.99 -29.20
N ASP A 164 40.27 34.16 -30.05
CA ASP A 164 38.86 34.08 -29.64
C ASP A 164 38.28 32.65 -29.69
N LEU A 165 39.14 31.64 -29.88
CA LEU A 165 38.77 30.22 -29.97
C LEU A 165 38.41 29.57 -28.62
N ILE A 166 38.33 30.33 -27.54
CA ILE A 166 37.77 29.85 -26.27
C ILE A 166 36.92 30.99 -25.69
N THR A 167 35.62 30.96 -25.89
CA THR A 167 34.57 30.79 -24.86
C THR A 167 33.23 31.20 -25.48
N GLU A 168 32.21 30.37 -25.22
CA GLU A 168 30.77 30.62 -25.38
C GLU A 168 30.11 30.36 -26.76
N GLN A 169 29.41 29.21 -26.77
CA GLN A 169 28.13 28.85 -27.41
C GLN A 169 27.72 29.49 -28.75
N PRO A 170 27.42 28.68 -29.78
CA PRO A 170 26.68 29.14 -30.94
C PRO A 170 25.16 29.10 -30.68
N GLN A 171 24.54 30.28 -30.73
CA GLN A 171 23.11 30.43 -31.02
C GLN A 171 22.89 30.30 -32.54
N GLU A 172 22.04 29.32 -32.84
CA GLU A 172 21.15 29.10 -33.98
C GLU A 172 21.09 30.12 -35.12
N GLU A 173 21.26 29.63 -36.35
CA GLU A 173 20.22 29.42 -37.38
C GLU A 173 20.96 28.94 -38.65
N GLU A 174 20.62 27.86 -39.36
CA GLU A 174 19.32 27.49 -39.91
C GLU A 174 19.33 25.97 -40.21
N VAL A 175 19.22 25.12 -39.17
CA VAL A 175 18.98 23.68 -39.33
C VAL A 175 17.48 23.45 -39.25
N LYS A 176 16.80 23.57 -40.39
CA LYS A 176 15.41 23.13 -40.49
C LYS A 176 15.36 21.59 -40.41
N ASP A 177 14.75 20.93 -39.42
CA ASP A 177 14.13 21.47 -38.20
C ASP A 177 13.72 20.31 -37.26
N ILE A 178 14.69 19.68 -36.58
CA ILE A 178 14.37 18.72 -35.49
C ILE A 178 13.63 19.47 -34.37
N SER A 179 13.98 20.75 -34.17
CA SER A 179 13.28 21.66 -33.25
C SER A 179 11.82 21.88 -33.65
N LEU A 180 11.48 22.02 -34.94
CA LEU A 180 10.07 22.09 -35.37
C LEU A 180 9.30 20.78 -35.17
N ILE A 181 9.93 19.63 -35.41
CA ILE A 181 9.31 18.32 -35.17
C ILE A 181 9.05 18.13 -33.68
N LEU A 182 10.05 18.42 -32.83
CA LEU A 182 9.89 18.41 -31.37
C LEU A 182 8.85 19.44 -30.91
N ALA A 183 8.82 20.64 -31.50
CA ALA A 183 7.82 21.66 -31.17
C ALA A 183 6.40 21.27 -31.61
N GLN A 184 6.25 20.47 -32.67
CA GLN A 184 4.96 19.90 -33.08
C GLN A 184 4.51 18.79 -32.14
N GLU A 185 5.40 17.87 -31.76
CA GLU A 185 5.07 16.80 -30.81
C GLU A 185 4.79 17.35 -29.40
N LEU A 186 5.54 18.37 -28.95
CA LEU A 186 5.25 19.09 -27.71
C LEU A 186 3.90 19.81 -27.76
N ARG A 187 3.52 20.38 -28.90
CA ARG A 187 2.18 20.97 -29.07
C ARG A 187 1.07 19.94 -28.97
N LYS A 188 1.23 18.78 -29.62
CA LYS A 188 0.26 17.67 -29.53
C LYS A 188 0.11 17.16 -28.09
N ALA A 189 1.22 16.97 -27.38
CA ALA A 189 1.21 16.55 -25.98
C ALA A 189 0.54 17.60 -25.07
N LYS A 190 0.81 18.89 -25.32
CA LYS A 190 0.18 20.00 -24.59
C LYS A 190 -1.32 20.09 -24.84
N GLU A 191 -1.76 19.88 -26.08
CA GLU A 191 -3.19 19.84 -26.44
C GLU A 191 -3.92 18.65 -25.81
N GLY A 192 -3.30 17.47 -25.80
CA GLY A 192 -3.83 16.29 -25.10
C GLY A 192 -3.98 16.54 -23.59
N SER A 193 -2.96 17.12 -22.97
CA SER A 193 -2.98 17.49 -21.55
C SER A 193 -4.06 18.54 -21.25
N ALA A 194 -4.24 19.54 -22.13
CA ALA A 194 -5.27 20.55 -21.98
C ALA A 194 -6.70 19.98 -22.07
N GLN A 195 -6.92 19.00 -22.95
CA GLN A 195 -8.20 18.29 -23.04
C GLN A 195 -8.49 17.48 -21.78
N GLU A 196 -7.48 16.83 -21.21
CA GLU A 196 -7.62 16.06 -19.98
C GLU A 196 -7.89 16.96 -18.76
N ILE A 197 -7.21 18.09 -18.67
CA ILE A 197 -7.48 19.14 -17.67
C ILE A 197 -8.91 19.67 -17.82
N SER A 198 -9.40 19.89 -19.05
CA SER A 198 -10.78 20.33 -19.29
C SER A 198 -11.80 19.32 -18.75
N LYS A 199 -11.60 18.04 -19.03
CA LYS A 199 -12.47 16.96 -18.52
C LYS A 199 -12.47 16.87 -16.99
N LEU A 200 -11.30 17.04 -16.37
CA LEU A 200 -11.18 17.05 -14.92
C LEU A 200 -11.89 18.27 -14.32
N ASN A 201 -11.76 19.45 -14.94
CA ASN A 201 -12.41 20.67 -14.47
C ASN A 201 -13.93 20.58 -14.54
N GLU A 202 -14.50 20.00 -15.60
CA GLU A 202 -15.94 19.72 -15.70
C GLU A 202 -16.44 18.79 -14.58
N ARG A 203 -15.64 17.78 -14.22
CA ARG A 203 -15.95 16.85 -13.14
C ARG A 203 -15.89 17.54 -11.77
N THR A 204 -14.90 18.41 -11.55
CA THR A 204 -14.79 19.23 -10.34
C THR A 204 -15.99 20.16 -10.16
N GLN A 205 -16.39 20.88 -11.22
CA GLN A 205 -17.58 21.74 -11.18
C GLN A 205 -18.86 20.96 -10.87
N THR A 206 -18.97 19.73 -11.39
CA THR A 206 -20.10 18.85 -11.08
C THR A 206 -20.14 18.47 -9.60
N LEU A 207 -18.98 18.15 -9.01
CA LEU A 207 -18.87 17.80 -7.59
C LEU A 207 -19.11 19.01 -6.68
N GLU A 208 -18.64 20.19 -7.05
CA GLU A 208 -18.91 21.44 -6.31
C GLU A 208 -20.41 21.75 -6.28
N LYS A 209 -21.10 21.58 -7.41
CA LYS A 209 -22.55 21.74 -7.48
C LYS A 209 -23.27 20.75 -6.56
N GLN A 210 -22.86 19.48 -6.54
CA GLN A 210 -23.42 18.47 -5.63
C GLN A 210 -23.17 18.82 -4.16
N LEU A 211 -22.01 19.36 -3.84
CA LEU A 211 -21.69 19.81 -2.49
C LEU A 211 -22.57 20.99 -2.05
N ASP A 212 -22.83 21.94 -2.94
CA ASP A 212 -23.71 23.06 -2.66
C ASP A 212 -25.19 22.64 -2.54
N GLU A 213 -25.63 21.67 -3.34
CA GLU A 213 -26.94 21.02 -3.18
C GLU A 213 -27.06 20.33 -1.81
N LEU A 214 -26.04 19.58 -1.37
CA LEU A 214 -26.01 18.96 -0.04
C LEU A 214 -26.00 19.98 1.10
N LYS A 215 -25.24 21.07 0.96
CA LYS A 215 -25.25 22.18 1.93
C LYS A 215 -26.62 22.87 1.99
N ALA A 216 -27.30 23.04 0.85
CA ALA A 216 -28.65 23.59 0.80
C ALA A 216 -29.70 22.67 1.43
N ILE A 217 -29.55 21.34 1.25
CA ILE A 217 -30.38 20.34 1.95
C ILE A 217 -30.13 20.41 3.46
N HIS A 218 -28.88 20.56 3.89
CA HIS A 218 -28.56 20.72 5.30
C HIS A 218 -29.12 22.03 5.88
N ALA A 219 -29.02 23.14 5.15
CA ALA A 219 -29.51 24.46 5.57
C ALA A 219 -31.04 24.57 5.59
N SER A 220 -31.75 23.78 4.78
CA SER A 220 -33.22 23.72 4.76
C SER A 220 -33.82 22.77 5.80
N CYS A 221 -32.98 22.07 6.58
CA CYS A 221 -33.42 21.21 7.68
C CYS A 221 -33.89 22.06 8.87
N PRO A 222 -35.18 22.05 9.25
CA PRO A 222 -35.66 22.90 10.30
C PRO A 222 -35.50 22.20 11.64
N GLN A 223 -34.48 22.56 12.44
CA GLN A 223 -34.62 22.76 13.89
C GLN A 223 -33.32 23.20 14.59
N LYS A 224 -33.49 24.27 15.38
CA LYS A 224 -32.58 24.76 16.41
C LYS A 224 -32.42 23.71 17.51
N ASN A 225 -31.19 23.60 18.03
CA ASN A 225 -30.76 22.82 19.19
C ASN A 225 -30.96 21.31 19.08
N PHE A 226 -29.96 20.54 18.64
CA PHE A 226 -29.86 19.12 19.04
C PHE A 226 -28.43 18.57 19.04
N HIS A 227 -28.20 17.66 20.00
CA HIS A 227 -26.95 17.00 20.39
C HIS A 227 -26.58 15.88 19.38
N TRP A 228 -25.30 15.75 19.04
CA TRP A 228 -24.80 14.89 17.95
C TRP A 228 -24.90 13.36 18.17
N ASP A 229 -25.35 12.88 19.33
CA ASP A 229 -25.26 11.45 19.68
C ASP A 229 -26.47 10.59 19.25
N SER A 230 -27.51 11.14 18.61
CA SER A 230 -28.75 10.38 18.35
C SER A 230 -29.13 10.15 16.88
N CYS A 231 -28.36 10.62 15.90
CA CYS A 231 -28.73 10.53 14.47
C CYS A 231 -27.94 9.50 13.65
N VAL A 232 -27.62 8.34 14.23
CA VAL A 232 -27.08 7.19 13.47
C VAL A 232 -28.17 6.12 13.21
N ALA A 233 -29.35 6.23 13.85
CA ALA A 233 -30.39 5.21 13.73
C ALA A 233 -31.39 5.44 12.57
N ASP A 234 -31.77 6.68 12.24
CA ASP A 234 -32.94 6.92 11.37
C ASP A 234 -32.63 7.19 9.88
N VAL A 235 -31.35 7.33 9.48
CA VAL A 235 -30.97 7.54 8.07
C VAL A 235 -30.78 6.20 7.32
N ALA A 236 -30.71 5.08 8.03
CA ALA A 236 -30.48 3.75 7.46
C ALA A 236 -31.68 3.19 6.65
N GLU A 237 -32.88 3.78 6.76
CA GLU A 237 -34.10 3.20 6.16
C GLU A 237 -34.54 3.82 4.81
N LYS A 238 -33.82 4.81 4.25
CA LYS A 238 -34.32 5.56 3.07
C LYS A 238 -33.36 5.75 1.88
N ILE A 239 -32.33 4.91 1.72
CA ILE A 239 -31.50 4.93 0.51
C ILE A 239 -31.66 3.62 -0.28
N PRO A 240 -32.13 3.66 -1.54
CA PRO A 240 -32.12 2.49 -2.41
C PRO A 240 -30.69 2.05 -2.75
N SER A 241 -30.47 0.74 -2.71
CA SER A 241 -29.22 0.06 -3.04
C SER A 241 -28.61 0.52 -4.37
N LEU A 242 -27.32 0.91 -4.35
CA LEU A 242 -26.46 0.95 -5.53
C LEU A 242 -25.05 0.45 -5.18
N LYS A 243 -24.85 -0.78 -5.64
CA LYS A 243 -23.64 -1.58 -5.91
C LYS A 243 -22.26 -0.89 -5.81
N GLU A 244 -21.39 -1.62 -5.11
CA GLU A 244 -19.98 -1.92 -5.40
C GLU A 244 -19.12 -0.89 -6.15
N GLY A 245 -18.01 -0.52 -5.49
CA GLY A 245 -16.76 -0.17 -6.15
C GLY A 245 -16.37 1.30 -6.07
N CYS A 246 -15.67 1.69 -5.01
CA CYS A 246 -14.56 2.64 -5.10
C CYS A 246 -13.71 2.57 -3.84
N GLU A 247 -12.49 2.07 -4.02
CA GLU A 247 -11.41 2.08 -3.06
C GLU A 247 -11.18 3.51 -2.54
N MET A 248 -11.16 3.64 -1.22
CA MET A 248 -10.72 4.84 -0.53
C MET A 248 -9.22 5.00 -0.77
N ASN A 249 -8.83 5.88 -1.69
CA ASN A 249 -7.45 6.34 -1.84
C ASN A 249 -7.14 7.43 -0.79
N PRO A 250 -6.22 7.22 0.15
CA PRO A 250 -5.83 8.22 1.13
C PRO A 250 -4.55 8.93 0.66
N LEU A 251 -4.66 9.87 -0.28
CA LEU A 251 -3.55 10.76 -0.63
C LEU A 251 -4.08 12.17 -0.96
N CYS A 252 -4.06 13.04 0.04
CA CYS A 252 -4.12 14.47 -0.20
C CYS A 252 -3.33 15.21 0.88
N LEU A 253 -2.03 15.37 0.65
CA LEU A 253 -1.19 16.38 1.30
C LEU A 253 -0.78 17.36 0.19
N THR A 254 -1.61 18.37 -0.05
CA THR A 254 -1.32 19.42 -1.04
C THR A 254 -0.52 20.55 -0.37
N ALA A 255 0.79 20.50 -0.52
CA ALA A 255 1.63 21.69 -0.63
C ALA A 255 2.31 21.61 -2.01
N SER A 256 2.44 22.74 -2.72
CA SER A 256 3.11 22.80 -4.02
C SER A 256 4.43 22.01 -4.00
N PRO A 257 4.79 21.28 -5.07
CA PRO A 257 6.01 20.48 -5.07
C PRO A 257 7.20 21.40 -4.87
N LEU A 258 7.86 21.30 -3.71
CA LEU A 258 9.18 21.89 -3.53
C LEU A 258 10.11 21.15 -4.50
N GLU A 259 10.76 21.90 -5.39
CA GLU A 259 11.71 21.32 -6.34
C GLU A 259 12.92 20.74 -5.58
N HIS A 260 13.25 19.48 -5.87
CA HIS A 260 14.48 18.84 -5.42
C HIS A 260 15.59 19.12 -6.45
N PRO A 261 16.86 19.32 -6.04
CA PRO A 261 17.36 19.36 -4.67
C PRO A 261 17.04 20.68 -3.97
N LEU A 262 16.84 20.63 -2.65
CA LEU A 262 16.71 21.85 -1.86
C LEU A 262 18.01 22.66 -1.96
N LEU A 263 17.86 23.99 -2.03
CA LEU A 263 19.00 24.90 -2.00
C LEU A 263 19.62 24.92 -0.60
N TYR A 264 20.96 24.98 -0.56
CA TYR A 264 21.69 25.07 0.71
C TYR A 264 21.35 26.39 1.43
N PRO A 265 20.88 26.35 2.69
CA PRO A 265 20.50 27.55 3.42
C PRO A 265 21.72 28.48 3.65
N PRO A 266 21.69 29.74 3.15
CA PRO A 266 22.86 30.63 3.21
C PRO A 266 23.22 31.05 4.65
N ASP A 267 22.25 31.01 5.56
CA ASP A 267 22.38 31.31 6.99
C ASP A 267 23.10 30.22 7.80
N THR A 268 23.49 29.12 7.16
CA THR A 268 24.19 27.99 7.81
C THR A 268 25.69 27.91 7.46
N ARG A 269 26.27 28.98 6.91
CA ARG A 269 27.65 28.99 6.41
C ARG A 269 28.68 28.60 7.48
N ASP A 270 28.47 29.06 8.71
CA ASP A 270 29.39 28.87 9.84
C ASP A 270 28.97 27.69 10.76
N ILE A 271 27.97 26.89 10.35
CA ILE A 271 27.46 25.77 11.13
C ILE A 271 28.10 24.46 10.63
N GLU A 272 29.19 24.07 11.27
CA GLU A 272 30.04 22.95 10.83
C GLU A 272 29.29 21.61 10.69
N TRP A 273 28.40 21.30 11.65
CA TRP A 273 27.68 20.03 11.68
C TRP A 273 26.56 19.94 10.64
N PHE A 274 25.98 21.08 10.25
CA PHE A 274 24.79 21.11 9.40
C PHE A 274 25.13 20.78 7.95
N LYS A 275 26.27 21.25 7.45
CA LYS A 275 26.70 21.00 6.06
C LYS A 275 26.74 19.51 5.67
N PRO A 276 27.40 18.61 6.43
CA PRO A 276 27.38 17.19 6.12
C PRO A 276 25.98 16.57 6.34
N ALA A 277 25.23 17.03 7.34
CA ALA A 277 23.87 16.56 7.59
C ALA A 277 22.90 16.86 6.44
N PHE A 278 22.90 18.10 5.95
CA PHE A 278 22.09 18.53 4.83
C PHE A 278 22.46 17.76 3.56
N ARG A 279 23.76 17.64 3.24
CA ARG A 279 24.21 16.85 2.09
C ARG A 279 23.77 15.39 2.17
N PHE A 280 23.79 14.83 3.37
CA PHE A 280 23.31 13.48 3.61
C PHE A 280 21.80 13.35 3.44
N LEU A 281 21.00 14.32 3.87
CA LEU A 281 19.53 14.22 3.79
C LEU A 281 18.93 14.69 2.46
N ASN A 282 19.59 15.59 1.72
CA ASN A 282 19.08 16.19 0.49
C ASN A 282 19.20 15.23 -0.71
N VAL A 283 18.35 14.19 -0.68
CA VAL A 283 18.25 13.13 -1.69
C VAL A 283 16.85 13.05 -2.28
N ASP A 284 16.77 12.64 -3.55
CA ASP A 284 15.50 12.52 -4.26
C ASP A 284 14.81 11.19 -3.91
N LEU A 285 13.79 11.29 -3.06
CA LEU A 285 12.97 10.16 -2.61
C LEU A 285 11.48 10.39 -2.88
N SER A 286 10.92 11.53 -2.48
CA SER A 286 9.54 11.92 -2.77
C SER A 286 9.28 13.39 -2.42
N GLY A 287 8.24 13.99 -3.00
CA GLY A 287 7.79 15.34 -2.64
C GLY A 287 7.49 15.50 -1.13
N PRO A 288 6.73 14.59 -0.49
CA PRO A 288 6.51 14.62 0.96
C PRO A 288 7.79 14.60 1.79
N TYR A 289 8.80 13.82 1.38
CA TYR A 289 10.10 13.79 2.04
C TYR A 289 10.85 15.13 1.91
N THR A 290 10.86 15.73 0.72
CA THR A 290 11.46 17.06 0.49
C THR A 290 10.80 18.13 1.35
N THR A 291 9.46 18.09 1.49
CA THR A 291 8.72 19.00 2.37
C THR A 291 9.07 18.79 3.84
N LEU A 292 9.19 17.53 4.28
CA LEU A 292 9.64 17.21 5.63
C LEU A 292 11.06 17.76 5.90
N LEU A 293 11.97 17.62 4.95
CA LEU A 293 13.33 18.15 5.05
C LEU A 293 13.33 19.68 5.19
N SER A 294 12.52 20.38 4.39
CA SER A 294 12.35 21.84 4.47
C SER A 294 11.89 22.29 5.86
N ARG A 295 10.89 21.60 6.44
CA ARG A 295 10.42 21.86 7.82
C ARG A 295 11.50 21.62 8.86
N TRP A 296 12.33 20.60 8.70
CA TRP A 296 13.43 20.35 9.63
C TRP A 296 14.44 21.51 9.62
N ILE A 297 14.75 22.07 8.45
CA ILE A 297 15.62 23.25 8.34
C ILE A 297 15.01 24.44 9.10
N GLU A 298 13.69 24.63 9.02
CA GLU A 298 12.99 25.66 9.79
C GLU A 298 13.09 25.44 11.31
N LEU A 299 12.90 24.19 11.78
CA LEU A 299 13.07 23.86 13.19
C LEU A 299 14.50 24.13 13.69
N GLU A 300 15.53 23.72 12.93
CA GLU A 300 16.92 23.96 13.31
C GLU A 300 17.25 25.45 13.32
N ARG A 301 16.68 26.23 12.39
CA ARG A 301 16.78 27.69 12.38
C ARG A 301 16.16 28.32 13.62
N LEU A 302 14.97 27.87 14.04
CA LEU A 302 14.33 28.32 15.28
C LEU A 302 15.16 27.99 16.52
N ASN A 303 15.86 26.86 16.50
CA ASN A 303 16.81 26.46 17.53
C ASN A 303 18.20 27.10 17.39
N LYS A 304 18.37 28.08 16.49
CA LYS A 304 19.64 28.79 16.25
C LYS A 304 20.79 27.82 15.96
N TRP A 305 20.49 26.70 15.29
CA TRP A 305 21.46 25.69 14.86
C TRP A 305 22.25 25.04 16.01
N GLN A 306 21.68 25.06 17.23
CA GLN A 306 22.28 24.43 18.40
C GLN A 306 22.47 22.92 18.22
N ASN A 307 23.49 22.37 18.87
CA ASN A 307 23.83 20.94 18.82
C ASN A 307 23.86 20.33 20.22
N SER A 308 22.77 20.49 20.98
CA SER A 308 22.67 20.11 22.39
C SER A 308 21.56 19.09 22.67
N GLY A 309 20.63 18.87 21.73
CA GLY A 309 19.49 17.97 21.90
C GLY A 309 19.82 16.51 21.60
N ARG A 310 19.13 15.60 22.30
CA ARG A 310 19.20 14.15 22.03
C ARG A 310 17.86 13.48 22.27
N LEU A 311 17.39 12.77 21.25
CA LEU A 311 16.22 11.90 21.36
C LEU A 311 16.50 10.66 22.22
N SER A 312 15.45 10.13 22.84
CA SER A 312 15.50 8.90 23.64
C SER A 312 16.13 7.72 22.86
N ASN A 313 16.83 6.84 23.57
CA ASN A 313 17.39 5.61 23.01
C ASN A 313 16.51 4.38 23.20
N VAL A 314 15.38 4.51 23.88
CA VAL A 314 14.41 3.43 24.04
C VAL A 314 13.94 2.99 22.66
N ASN A 315 14.01 1.68 22.37
CA ASN A 315 13.61 1.06 21.10
C ASN A 315 14.32 1.58 19.82
N ARG A 316 15.41 2.33 19.96
CA ARG A 316 16.13 2.91 18.81
C ARG A 316 16.66 1.80 17.87
N PRO A 317 16.51 1.94 16.53
CA PRO A 317 17.09 1.00 15.58
C PRO A 317 18.61 0.85 15.77
N GLN A 318 19.10 -0.39 15.70
CA GLN A 318 20.53 -0.69 15.89
C GLN A 318 21.39 -0.04 14.80
N GLU A 319 20.85 0.09 13.60
CA GLU A 319 21.46 0.76 12.45
C GLU A 319 21.73 2.23 12.77
N LEU A 320 20.78 2.93 13.42
CA LEU A 320 20.95 4.31 13.87
C LEU A 320 21.97 4.41 15.00
N THR A 321 21.93 3.51 15.99
CA THR A 321 22.93 3.46 17.07
C THR A 321 24.34 3.29 16.50
N THR A 322 24.50 2.38 15.54
CA THR A 322 25.76 2.17 14.83
C THR A 322 26.18 3.44 14.11
N TRP A 323 25.30 4.05 13.33
CA TRP A 323 25.61 5.27 12.58
C TRP A 323 26.13 6.41 13.47
N ILE A 324 25.46 6.67 14.59
CA ILE A 324 25.89 7.69 15.57
C ILE A 324 27.24 7.33 16.18
N GLN A 325 27.46 6.08 16.58
CA GLN A 325 28.73 5.62 17.19
C GLN A 325 29.92 5.76 16.24
N TYR A 326 29.69 5.62 14.94
CA TYR A 326 30.74 5.69 13.92
C TYR A 326 30.94 7.11 13.35
N GLY A 327 30.41 8.15 14.01
CA GLY A 327 30.59 9.55 13.59
C GLY A 327 29.73 9.92 12.38
N HIS A 328 28.55 9.33 12.27
CA HIS A 328 27.55 9.59 11.24
C HIS A 328 28.08 9.29 9.83
N TYR A 329 28.72 10.26 9.19
CA TYR A 329 29.03 10.26 7.75
C TYR A 329 30.40 9.65 7.43
N ASP A 330 31.31 9.62 8.40
CA ASP A 330 32.74 9.52 8.08
C ASP A 330 33.26 8.09 7.90
N ARG A 331 32.57 7.08 8.47
CA ARG A 331 33.18 5.74 8.64
C ARG A 331 32.35 4.57 8.16
N LYS A 332 31.02 4.65 8.20
CA LYS A 332 30.16 3.50 7.88
C LYS A 332 28.86 3.91 7.20
N HIS A 333 28.71 3.47 5.96
CA HIS A 333 27.44 3.58 5.25
C HIS A 333 26.46 2.52 5.76
N ILE A 334 25.32 2.98 6.26
CA ILE A 334 24.20 2.11 6.61
C ILE A 334 23.44 1.77 5.32
N ILE A 335 23.24 0.47 5.09
CA ILE A 335 22.46 -0.05 3.97
C ILE A 335 21.45 -1.04 4.55
N ILE A 336 20.15 -0.77 4.36
CA ILE A 336 19.09 -1.68 4.74
C ILE A 336 18.89 -2.66 3.59
N ARG A 337 19.12 -3.95 3.84
CA ARG A 337 18.98 -5.00 2.82
C ARG A 337 17.50 -5.31 2.56
N PRO A 338 17.12 -5.76 1.35
CA PRO A 338 15.73 -6.09 1.02
C PRO A 338 15.02 -6.97 2.06
N GLY A 339 15.69 -8.03 2.55
CA GLY A 339 15.13 -8.93 3.56
C GLY A 339 14.97 -8.32 4.96
N ASP A 340 15.67 -7.22 5.25
CA ASP A 340 15.66 -6.55 6.55
C ASP A 340 14.66 -5.38 6.60
N ILE A 341 14.12 -4.93 5.44
CA ILE A 341 13.27 -3.73 5.36
C ILE A 341 12.10 -3.81 6.33
N LYS A 342 11.44 -4.97 6.44
CA LYS A 342 10.30 -5.15 7.36
C LYS A 342 10.72 -5.00 8.83
N ARG A 343 11.80 -5.66 9.24
CA ARG A 343 12.31 -5.54 10.61
C ARG A 343 12.67 -4.08 10.91
N PHE A 344 13.35 -3.44 9.97
CA PHE A 344 13.78 -2.06 10.11
C PHE A 344 12.58 -1.11 10.22
N SER A 345 11.58 -1.21 9.33
CA SER A 345 10.36 -0.41 9.38
C SER A 345 9.60 -0.56 10.69
N ASP A 346 9.42 -1.80 11.16
CA ASP A 346 8.71 -2.11 12.40
C ASP A 346 9.46 -1.49 13.61
N THR A 347 10.80 -1.54 13.59
CA THR A 347 11.64 -0.96 14.64
C THR A 347 11.62 0.57 14.61
N VAL A 348 11.64 1.18 13.42
CA VAL A 348 11.53 2.63 13.25
C VAL A 348 10.19 3.14 13.77
N TRP A 349 9.08 2.47 13.44
CA TRP A 349 7.76 2.79 13.99
C TRP A 349 7.74 2.67 15.52
N THR A 350 8.25 1.57 16.06
CA THR A 350 8.29 1.33 17.51
C THR A 350 9.09 2.42 18.23
N TRP A 351 10.22 2.84 17.66
CA TRP A 351 11.01 3.94 18.17
C TRP A 351 10.26 5.27 18.08
N TRP A 352 9.71 5.60 16.91
CA TRP A 352 8.97 6.83 16.69
C TRP A 352 7.81 6.98 17.68
N LEU A 353 7.04 5.92 17.90
CA LEU A 353 5.95 5.88 18.89
C LEU A 353 6.45 6.11 20.32
N SER A 354 7.63 5.59 20.67
CA SER A 354 8.22 5.80 22.00
C SER A 354 8.73 7.23 22.24
N LEU A 355 8.93 8.01 21.18
CA LEU A 355 9.32 9.42 21.27
C LEU A 355 8.13 10.36 21.43
N GLN A 356 6.92 9.87 21.19
CA GLN A 356 5.73 10.71 21.16
C GLN A 356 5.41 11.28 22.54
N PRO A 357 4.97 12.54 22.63
CA PRO A 357 4.50 13.12 23.87
C PRO A 357 3.33 12.33 24.47
N THR A 358 3.22 12.34 25.80
CA THR A 358 2.20 11.58 26.55
C THR A 358 0.75 11.92 26.18
N TRP A 359 0.52 13.10 25.61
CA TRP A 359 -0.79 13.55 25.19
C TRP A 359 -1.21 13.07 23.80
N GLN A 360 -0.28 12.56 22.99
CA GLN A 360 -0.61 12.00 21.69
C GLN A 360 -1.25 10.63 21.91
N LYS A 361 -2.49 10.47 21.42
CA LYS A 361 -3.22 9.21 21.55
C LYS A 361 -2.89 8.29 20.38
N THR A 362 -2.73 7.01 20.68
CA THR A 362 -2.57 5.95 19.68
C THR A 362 -3.95 5.35 19.34
N GLY A 363 -4.20 5.10 18.06
CA GLY A 363 -5.36 4.37 17.56
C GLY A 363 -5.30 2.88 17.87
N THR A 364 -6.38 2.17 17.54
CA THR A 364 -6.50 0.72 17.76
C THR A 364 -5.49 -0.11 16.96
N ASP A 365 -4.89 0.47 15.93
CA ASP A 365 -3.86 -0.12 15.08
C ASP A 365 -2.43 0.14 15.58
N GLY A 366 -2.27 0.79 16.74
CA GLY A 366 -0.96 1.15 17.27
C GLY A 366 -0.33 2.37 16.59
N ARG A 367 -1.04 3.06 15.68
CA ARG A 367 -0.54 4.28 15.02
C ARG A 367 -1.04 5.54 15.71
N PRO A 368 -0.35 6.69 15.61
CA PRO A 368 -0.82 7.91 16.23
C PRO A 368 -2.11 8.41 15.57
N LEU A 369 -3.03 8.93 16.37
CA LEU A 369 -4.20 9.64 15.85
C LEU A 369 -3.78 11.02 15.30
N PRO A 370 -4.51 11.57 14.31
CA PRO A 370 -4.25 12.91 13.80
C PRO A 370 -4.14 13.93 14.94
N VAL A 371 -3.18 14.85 14.82
CA VAL A 371 -2.92 15.87 15.86
C VAL A 371 -4.09 16.86 15.93
N MET A 372 -5.11 16.55 16.74
CA MET A 372 -6.30 17.41 16.89
C MET A 372 -6.15 18.45 18.01
N ILE A 373 -5.29 18.20 19.03
CA ILE A 373 -5.08 19.08 20.18
C ILE A 373 -3.61 19.03 20.60
N CYS A 374 -2.88 20.13 20.41
CA CYS A 374 -1.53 20.30 20.94
C CYS A 374 -1.60 20.70 22.42
N LYS A 375 -0.90 19.98 23.30
CA LYS A 375 -0.63 20.42 24.69
C LYS A 375 0.77 21.03 24.80
N ASP A 376 1.11 21.56 25.98
CA ASP A 376 2.35 22.30 26.20
C ASP A 376 3.60 21.41 26.43
N ASP A 377 3.43 20.11 26.55
CA ASP A 377 4.53 19.18 26.83
C ASP A 377 5.15 18.64 25.53
N TRP A 378 6.07 19.42 24.94
CA TRP A 378 6.85 19.07 23.74
C TRP A 378 8.29 18.63 24.05
N GLU A 379 8.68 18.61 25.32
CA GLU A 379 10.06 18.35 25.77
C GLU A 379 10.68 17.08 25.14
N PRO A 380 9.96 15.95 24.99
CA PRO A 380 10.54 14.74 24.38
C PRO A 380 10.96 14.92 22.91
N LEU A 381 10.28 15.79 22.17
CA LEU A 381 10.52 16.04 20.75
C LEU A 381 11.27 17.36 20.48
N ASP A 382 11.37 18.26 21.46
CA ASP A 382 12.11 19.51 21.32
C ASP A 382 13.63 19.31 21.45
N GLN A 383 14.18 18.52 20.52
CA GLN A 383 15.58 18.11 20.49
C GLN A 383 16.22 18.53 19.16
N CYS A 384 17.21 19.43 19.18
CA CYS A 384 17.90 19.93 17.99
C CYS A 384 19.27 19.29 17.76
N GLY A 385 19.83 19.49 16.56
CA GLY A 385 21.20 19.12 16.23
C GLY A 385 21.40 17.67 15.81
N THR A 386 22.64 17.21 15.94
CA THR A 386 23.13 15.94 15.35
C THR A 386 22.48 14.67 15.91
N ASN A 387 21.91 14.75 17.11
CA ASN A 387 21.20 13.65 17.78
C ASN A 387 19.71 13.95 18.01
N GLY A 388 19.21 15.06 17.44
CA GLY A 388 17.81 15.44 17.41
C GLY A 388 17.09 14.84 16.20
N TRP A 389 16.25 15.66 15.55
CA TRP A 389 15.44 15.28 14.39
C TRP A 389 16.23 14.70 13.20
N LEU A 390 17.51 15.06 13.07
CA LEU A 390 18.43 14.44 12.11
C LEU A 390 18.43 12.90 12.20
N SER A 391 18.30 12.35 13.40
CA SER A 391 18.27 10.90 13.61
C SER A 391 17.00 10.25 13.05
N ILE A 392 15.85 10.92 13.15
CA ILE A 392 14.58 10.45 12.57
C ILE A 392 14.67 10.51 11.05
N LEU A 393 15.15 11.63 10.50
CA LEU A 393 15.30 11.83 9.06
C LEU A 393 16.29 10.83 8.43
N ALA A 394 17.36 10.47 9.15
CA ALA A 394 18.29 9.44 8.70
C ALA A 394 17.61 8.07 8.55
N CYS A 395 16.78 7.67 9.53
CA CYS A 395 15.99 6.45 9.43
C CYS A 395 15.01 6.47 8.25
N ILE A 396 14.29 7.59 8.07
CA ILE A 396 13.35 7.77 6.96
C ILE A 396 14.08 7.70 5.61
N ARG A 397 15.24 8.34 5.50
CA ARG A 397 16.08 8.28 4.29
C ARG A 397 16.48 6.85 3.96
N TRP A 398 17.07 6.12 4.91
CA TRP A 398 17.52 4.74 4.66
C TRP A 398 16.37 3.81 4.30
N TRP A 399 15.22 3.98 4.94
CA TRP A 399 14.02 3.25 4.56
C TRP A 399 13.63 3.59 3.12
N GLY A 400 13.50 4.87 2.76
CA GLY A 400 13.13 5.30 1.40
C GLY A 400 14.11 4.81 0.33
N GLU A 401 15.41 4.85 0.59
CA GLU A 401 16.43 4.32 -0.32
C GLU A 401 16.32 2.79 -0.47
N SER A 402 16.02 2.07 0.60
CA SER A 402 15.88 0.61 0.56
C SER A 402 14.68 0.15 -0.27
N LEU A 403 13.63 0.98 -0.41
CA LEU A 403 12.46 0.66 -1.25
C LEU A 403 12.84 0.53 -2.73
N LYS A 404 13.90 1.21 -3.19
CA LYS A 404 14.42 1.10 -4.57
C LYS A 404 14.98 -0.30 -4.87
N THR A 405 15.26 -1.10 -3.84
CA THR A 405 15.85 -2.44 -3.96
C THR A 405 14.79 -3.56 -3.96
N VAL A 406 13.52 -3.24 -3.69
CA VAL A 406 12.42 -4.20 -3.70
C VAL A 406 12.00 -4.47 -5.15
N LYS A 407 12.03 -5.73 -5.56
CA LYS A 407 11.70 -6.15 -6.94
C LYS A 407 10.20 -6.38 -7.15
N ASP A 408 9.52 -6.86 -6.12
CA ASP A 408 8.08 -7.08 -6.15
C ASP A 408 7.35 -5.73 -6.05
N GLU A 409 6.65 -5.32 -7.12
CA GLU A 409 5.99 -4.02 -7.17
C GLU A 409 4.80 -3.91 -6.19
N ALA A 410 4.09 -5.01 -5.90
CA ALA A 410 3.00 -4.98 -4.93
C ALA A 410 3.52 -4.81 -3.50
N GLU A 411 4.59 -5.53 -3.17
CA GLU A 411 5.29 -5.38 -1.89
C GLU A 411 5.92 -4.00 -1.74
N LYS A 412 6.56 -3.50 -2.80
CA LYS A 412 7.13 -2.16 -2.87
C LYS A 412 6.07 -1.09 -2.68
N GLN A 413 4.92 -1.20 -3.35
CA GLN A 413 3.80 -0.26 -3.18
C GLN A 413 3.29 -0.26 -1.74
N LYS A 414 3.09 -1.44 -1.14
CA LYS A 414 2.66 -1.57 0.26
C LYS A 414 3.66 -0.91 1.22
N ARG A 415 4.95 -1.19 1.06
CA ARG A 415 6.01 -0.64 1.91
C ARG A 415 6.22 0.85 1.69
N THR A 416 6.03 1.34 0.47
CA THR A 416 6.03 2.77 0.13
C THR A 416 4.87 3.48 0.82
N GLY A 417 3.68 2.88 0.83
CA GLY A 417 2.54 3.39 1.57
C GLY A 417 2.84 3.54 3.07
N ASP A 418 3.45 2.52 3.69
CA ASP A 418 3.82 2.58 5.10
C ASP A 418 4.90 3.64 5.41
N TRP A 419 5.89 3.76 4.53
CA TRP A 419 6.91 4.81 4.61
C TRP A 419 6.32 6.22 4.49
N LEU A 420 5.35 6.42 3.58
CA LEU A 420 4.63 7.70 3.43
C LEU A 420 3.76 8.02 4.65
N LEU A 421 3.16 7.01 5.29
CA LEU A 421 2.42 7.19 6.54
C LEU A 421 3.33 7.69 7.67
N LEU A 422 4.55 7.16 7.79
CA LEU A 422 5.51 7.66 8.76
C LEU A 422 5.90 9.11 8.44
N ILE A 423 6.20 9.43 7.18
CA ILE A 423 6.53 10.81 6.77
C ILE A 423 5.40 11.77 7.11
N LYS A 424 4.15 11.37 6.87
CA LYS A 424 2.97 12.17 7.18
C LYS A 424 2.91 12.47 8.68
N ASP A 425 3.01 11.44 9.51
CA ASP A 425 2.92 11.59 10.96
C ASP A 425 4.07 12.43 11.54
N VAL A 426 5.30 12.15 11.13
CA VAL A 426 6.50 12.90 11.50
C VAL A 426 6.39 14.36 11.05
N SER A 427 5.84 14.62 9.86
CA SER A 427 5.62 15.99 9.36
C SER A 427 4.58 16.75 10.18
N GLU A 428 3.48 16.11 10.54
CA GLU A 428 2.43 16.72 11.37
C GLU A 428 2.98 17.09 12.76
N MET A 429 3.77 16.20 13.36
CA MET A 429 4.40 16.46 14.66
C MET A 429 5.46 17.56 14.59
N LEU A 430 6.28 17.57 13.53
CA LEU A 430 7.27 18.62 13.32
C LEU A 430 6.62 19.99 13.13
N GLU A 431 5.53 20.06 12.35
CA GLU A 431 4.76 21.28 12.15
C GLU A 431 4.12 21.77 13.46
N GLY A 432 3.59 20.85 14.28
CA GLY A 432 3.08 21.16 15.62
C GLY A 432 4.15 21.77 16.52
N LEU A 433 5.36 21.20 16.52
CA LEU A 433 6.50 21.69 17.29
C LEU A 433 6.97 23.07 16.83
N ILE A 434 7.08 23.29 15.51
CA ILE A 434 7.43 24.60 14.94
C ILE A 434 6.43 25.67 15.40
N ARG A 435 5.13 25.38 15.31
CA ARG A 435 4.07 26.29 15.77
C ARG A 435 4.14 26.56 17.27
N TYR A 436 4.53 25.57 18.07
CA TYR A 436 4.74 25.75 19.50
C TYR A 436 5.89 26.70 19.80
N LYS A 437 7.05 26.56 19.11
CA LYS A 437 8.23 27.41 19.34
C LYS A 437 8.10 28.85 18.79
N GLN A 438 7.14 29.09 17.90
CA GLN A 438 6.85 30.42 17.35
C GLN A 438 5.88 31.25 18.20
N LYS A 439 5.18 30.62 19.15
CA LYS A 439 4.37 31.31 20.17
C LYS A 439 5.25 31.84 21.29
#